data_AF-A0AAD7G8P0-F1
#
_entry.id   AF-A0AAD7G8P0-F1
#
_cell.length_a   1.000
_cell.length_b   1.000
_cell.length_c   1.000
_cell.angle_alpha   90.00
_cell.angle_beta   90.00
_cell.angle_gamma   90.00
#
_symmetry.space_group_name_H-M   'P 1'
#
loop_
_entity.id
_entity.type
_entity.pdbx_description
1 polymer ?
#
loop_
_entity_poly.entity_id
_entity_poly.type
_entity_poly.pdbx_seq_one_letter_code
_entity_poly.pdbx_strand_id
1 'polypeptide(L)'
;MSGQAWFDGHTSIRTWLNPEIAFPFWALTYWAEMLDACESKDAWLRAEFWLNRTGKTEEEKMMSLAVRGLWNGLVWHGQLQGFGGIQIVSLAALFSTEYLGSDIVDALIALLSFRLQLSEDPKSGNTLLADTTFAAVVQTLLPIVDGVATGQITSSTSGQKYLRKYGAWSQQQGHQHLHLVLHRPPNHWTACSVDFDAHRIRYGDSLKWTRPKEFFDAIGLWLKSYHSAERTVDNEECKGDAYESLL
;
A
#
# COMPACT_ATOMS: atom_id res chain seq x y z
N MET A 1 -8.93 36.61 -30.77
CA MET A 1 -10.14 36.66 -29.91
C MET A 1 -10.69 35.24 -29.80
N SER A 2 -10.03 34.39 -29.00
CA SER A 2 -10.26 32.93 -29.02
C SER A 2 -10.55 32.37 -27.63
N GLY A 3 -10.90 33.24 -26.67
CA GLY A 3 -11.08 32.88 -25.26
C GLY A 3 -12.54 32.75 -24.82
N GLN A 4 -13.51 32.86 -25.74
CA GLN A 4 -14.92 33.00 -25.39
C GLN A 4 -15.86 32.06 -26.16
N ALA A 5 -15.30 30.98 -26.75
CA ALA A 5 -16.04 29.86 -27.34
C ALA A 5 -16.18 28.66 -26.37
N TRP A 6 -15.90 28.88 -25.07
CA TRP A 6 -16.00 27.86 -24.03
C TRP A 6 -17.32 27.99 -23.23
N PHE A 7 -18.09 29.07 -23.41
CA PHE A 7 -19.24 29.41 -22.56
C PHE A 7 -20.60 29.37 -23.27
N ASP A 8 -20.62 28.92 -24.52
CA ASP A 8 -21.74 28.96 -25.46
C ASP A 8 -22.45 27.61 -25.66
N GLY A 9 -22.21 26.64 -24.77
CA GLY A 9 -22.97 25.37 -24.75
C GLY A 9 -22.58 24.37 -25.84
N HIS A 10 -21.33 24.43 -26.32
CA HIS A 10 -20.84 23.62 -27.44
C HIS A 10 -20.94 22.09 -27.19
N THR A 11 -21.83 21.45 -27.94
CA THR A 11 -22.02 20.00 -28.05
C THR A 11 -20.91 19.29 -28.84
N SER A 12 -19.95 20.03 -29.42
CA SER A 12 -18.96 19.48 -30.35
C SER A 12 -17.58 20.15 -30.31
N ILE A 13 -16.54 19.39 -30.62
CA ILE A 13 -15.13 19.78 -30.73
C ILE A 13 -14.70 19.71 -32.19
N ARG A 14 -14.01 20.74 -32.68
CA ARG A 14 -13.42 20.75 -34.02
C ARG A 14 -11.92 20.54 -33.94
N THR A 15 -11.37 19.75 -34.86
CA THR A 15 -9.92 19.54 -34.96
C THR A 15 -9.31 20.59 -35.88
N TRP A 16 -8.09 21.05 -35.55
CA TRP A 16 -7.33 21.96 -36.41
C TRP A 16 -6.86 21.30 -37.70
N LEU A 17 -6.80 19.96 -37.74
CA LEU A 17 -6.43 19.18 -38.92
C LEU A 17 -7.52 19.20 -40.00
N ASN A 18 -8.79 19.28 -39.59
CA ASN A 18 -9.93 19.39 -40.49
C ASN A 18 -11.07 20.16 -39.79
N PRO A 19 -11.17 21.49 -39.99
CA PRO A 19 -12.16 22.32 -39.30
C PRO A 19 -13.60 22.06 -39.74
N GLU A 20 -13.82 21.31 -40.83
CA GLU A 20 -15.16 20.92 -41.30
C GLU A 20 -15.73 19.75 -40.47
N ILE A 21 -14.86 18.95 -39.84
CA ILE A 21 -15.27 17.83 -38.99
C ILE A 21 -15.48 18.33 -37.56
N ALA A 22 -16.71 18.19 -37.08
CA ALA A 22 -17.08 18.41 -35.68
C ALA A 22 -17.36 17.06 -35.01
N PHE A 23 -16.59 16.73 -33.98
CA PHE A 23 -16.82 15.57 -33.13
C PHE A 23 -17.73 15.95 -31.98
N PRO A 24 -18.63 15.07 -31.52
CA PRO A 24 -19.38 15.33 -30.30
C PRO A 24 -18.44 15.40 -29.08
N PHE A 25 -18.79 16.17 -28.05
CA PHE A 25 -17.93 16.35 -26.87
C PHE A 25 -17.60 15.02 -26.15
N TRP A 26 -18.52 14.04 -26.18
CA TRP A 26 -18.29 12.71 -25.61
C TRP A 26 -17.12 11.96 -26.27
N ALA A 27 -16.68 12.34 -27.47
CA ALA A 27 -15.54 11.73 -28.15
C ALA A 27 -14.24 11.86 -27.32
N LEU A 28 -14.08 12.93 -26.53
CA LEU A 28 -12.95 13.05 -25.61
C LEU A 28 -12.96 11.97 -24.54
N THR A 29 -14.13 11.73 -23.92
CA THR A 29 -14.30 10.67 -22.93
C THR A 29 -13.99 9.31 -23.55
N TYR A 30 -14.53 9.03 -24.74
CA TYR A 30 -14.23 7.80 -25.46
C TYR A 30 -12.74 7.61 -25.75
N TRP A 31 -12.03 8.66 -26.20
CA TRP A 31 -10.58 8.55 -26.46
C TRP A 31 -9.77 8.39 -25.18
N ALA A 32 -10.16 9.04 -24.08
CA ALA A 32 -9.53 8.85 -22.78
C ALA A 32 -9.71 7.41 -22.28
N GLU A 33 -10.93 6.88 -22.33
CA GLU A 33 -11.24 5.50 -21.96
C GLU A 33 -10.52 4.48 -22.86
N MET A 34 -10.40 4.77 -24.16
CA MET A 34 -9.66 3.91 -25.09
C MET A 34 -8.16 3.91 -24.81
N LEU A 35 -7.59 5.08 -24.48
CA LEU A 35 -6.19 5.19 -24.10
C LEU A 35 -5.92 4.36 -22.82
N ASP A 36 -6.75 4.52 -21.80
CA ASP A 36 -6.67 3.75 -20.55
C ASP A 36 -6.83 2.24 -20.78
N ALA A 37 -7.77 1.83 -21.66
CA ALA A 37 -7.92 0.44 -22.05
C ALA A 37 -6.68 -0.13 -22.77
N CYS A 38 -6.02 0.66 -23.63
CA CYS A 38 -4.77 0.29 -24.27
C CYS A 38 -3.63 0.13 -23.25
N GLU A 39 -3.47 1.09 -22.34
CA GLU A 39 -2.46 1.03 -21.27
C GLU A 39 -2.70 -0.17 -20.34
N SER A 40 -3.95 -0.42 -19.98
CA SER A 40 -4.36 -1.57 -19.17
C SER A 40 -4.04 -2.90 -19.87
N LYS A 41 -4.35 -3.00 -21.17
CA LYS A 41 -3.99 -4.17 -21.97
C LYS A 41 -2.47 -4.37 -22.00
N ASP A 42 -1.70 -3.31 -22.20
CA ASP A 42 -0.24 -3.40 -22.24
C ASP A 42 0.34 -3.86 -20.89
N ALA A 43 -0.22 -3.41 -19.77
CA ALA A 43 0.16 -3.91 -18.44
C ALA A 43 -0.12 -5.41 -18.27
N TRP A 44 -1.30 -5.89 -18.68
CA TRP A 44 -1.64 -7.31 -18.63
C TRP A 44 -0.78 -8.16 -19.58
N LEU A 45 -0.42 -7.64 -20.76
CA LEU A 45 0.50 -8.34 -21.66
C LEU A 45 1.90 -8.47 -21.06
N ARG A 46 2.39 -7.45 -20.35
CA ARG A 46 3.66 -7.55 -19.61
C ARG A 46 3.57 -8.59 -18.50
N ALA A 47 2.44 -8.64 -17.78
CA ALA A 47 2.20 -9.63 -16.74
C ALA A 47 2.17 -11.06 -17.28
N GLU A 48 1.45 -11.30 -18.38
CA GLU A 48 1.41 -12.61 -19.05
C GLU A 48 2.79 -13.01 -19.60
N PHE A 49 3.56 -12.06 -20.14
CA PHE A 49 4.92 -12.32 -20.58
C PHE A 49 5.84 -12.72 -19.42
N TRP A 50 5.72 -12.05 -18.26
CA TRP A 50 6.45 -12.44 -17.05
C TRP A 50 6.08 -13.84 -16.57
N LEU A 51 4.78 -14.15 -16.49
CA LEU A 51 4.29 -15.47 -16.09
C LEU A 51 4.79 -16.61 -16.98
N ASN A 52 4.99 -16.33 -18.29
CA ASN A 52 5.57 -17.28 -19.23
C ASN A 52 7.08 -17.49 -19.07
N ARG A 53 7.78 -16.51 -18.49
CA ARG A 53 9.23 -16.59 -18.22
C ARG A 53 9.52 -17.23 -16.85
N THR A 54 8.63 -17.04 -15.89
CA THR A 54 8.56 -17.80 -14.64
C THR A 54 7.86 -19.14 -14.88
N GLY A 55 7.92 -20.12 -13.97
CA GLY A 55 7.36 -21.46 -14.25
C GLY A 55 8.42 -22.53 -14.52
N LYS A 56 9.62 -22.37 -13.96
CA LYS A 56 10.66 -23.40 -14.03
C LYS A 56 10.31 -24.57 -13.13
N THR A 57 9.65 -24.30 -12.00
CA THR A 57 9.18 -25.32 -11.07
C THR A 57 7.73 -25.70 -11.37
N GLU A 58 7.32 -26.88 -10.92
CA GLU A 58 5.93 -27.34 -11.09
C GLU A 58 4.94 -26.46 -10.31
N GLU A 59 5.34 -26.01 -9.12
CA GLU A 59 4.57 -25.08 -8.30
C GLU A 59 4.32 -23.75 -9.02
N GLU A 60 5.35 -23.15 -9.61
CA GLU A 60 5.21 -21.91 -10.39
C GLU A 60 4.28 -22.11 -11.59
N LYS A 61 4.33 -23.27 -12.27
CA LYS A 61 3.40 -23.57 -13.38
C LYS A 61 1.96 -23.68 -12.92
N MET A 62 1.72 -24.34 -11.78
CA MET A 62 0.39 -24.47 -11.18
C MET A 62 -0.16 -23.11 -10.76
N MET A 63 0.69 -22.27 -10.17
CA MET A 63 0.34 -20.88 -9.86
C MET A 63 -0.01 -20.09 -11.12
N SER A 64 0.81 -20.17 -12.18
CA SER A 64 0.51 -19.52 -13.46
C SER A 64 -0.81 -20.00 -14.07
N LEU A 65 -1.12 -21.29 -13.97
CA LEU A 65 -2.40 -21.84 -14.45
C LEU A 65 -3.59 -21.29 -13.63
N ALA A 66 -3.45 -21.24 -12.30
CA ALA A 66 -4.48 -20.69 -11.42
C ALA A 66 -4.73 -19.20 -11.69
N VAL A 67 -3.67 -18.42 -11.85
CA VAL A 67 -3.74 -16.98 -12.17
C VAL A 67 -4.45 -16.74 -13.51
N ARG A 68 -4.11 -17.51 -14.55
CA ARG A 68 -4.82 -17.44 -15.85
C ARG A 68 -6.27 -17.85 -15.75
N GLY A 69 -6.58 -18.85 -14.92
CA GLY A 69 -7.95 -19.23 -14.61
C GLY A 69 -8.76 -18.06 -14.03
N LEU A 70 -8.16 -17.30 -13.12
CA LEU A 70 -8.77 -16.09 -12.54
C LEU A 70 -8.92 -14.97 -13.58
N TRP A 71 -7.92 -14.75 -14.43
CA TRP A 71 -7.95 -13.71 -15.47
C TRP A 71 -9.10 -13.87 -16.46
N ASN A 72 -9.50 -15.10 -16.78
CA ASN A 72 -10.63 -15.35 -17.67
C ASN A 72 -11.97 -14.81 -17.12
N GLY A 73 -12.08 -14.60 -15.80
CA GLY A 73 -13.26 -14.02 -15.15
C GLY A 73 -13.09 -12.56 -14.73
N LEU A 74 -11.89 -11.99 -14.85
CA LEU A 74 -11.60 -10.62 -14.44
C LEU A 74 -11.80 -9.65 -15.61
N VAL A 75 -12.49 -8.54 -15.35
CA VAL A 75 -12.50 -7.40 -16.27
C VAL A 75 -11.11 -6.79 -16.31
N TRP A 76 -10.64 -6.37 -17.48
CA TRP A 76 -9.27 -5.87 -17.63
C TRP A 76 -9.06 -4.48 -17.00
N HIS A 77 -10.15 -3.76 -16.82
CA HIS A 77 -10.20 -2.38 -16.32
C HIS A 77 -11.38 -2.23 -15.35
N GLY A 78 -11.27 -1.26 -14.44
CA GLY A 78 -12.26 -0.97 -13.40
C GLY A 78 -11.69 -1.13 -12.00
N GLN A 79 -12.57 -1.08 -11.00
CA GLN A 79 -12.17 -1.13 -9.59
C GLN A 79 -12.65 -2.40 -8.90
N LEU A 80 -11.76 -3.01 -8.12
CA LEU A 80 -12.10 -4.12 -7.25
C LEU A 80 -12.81 -3.60 -6.00
N GLN A 81 -14.07 -4.01 -5.82
CA GLN A 81 -14.87 -3.66 -4.65
C GLN A 81 -14.37 -4.41 -3.41
N GLY A 82 -14.47 -3.79 -2.23
CA GLY A 82 -14.12 -4.40 -0.95
C GLY A 82 -12.66 -4.22 -0.50
N PHE A 83 -11.77 -3.73 -1.36
CA PHE A 83 -10.35 -3.51 -1.05
C PHE A 83 -9.93 -2.03 -1.22
N GLY A 84 -10.79 -1.09 -0.81
CA GLY A 84 -10.49 0.34 -0.97
C GLY A 84 -10.55 0.86 -2.40
N GLY A 85 -11.12 0.09 -3.34
CA GLY A 85 -11.34 0.54 -4.73
C GLY A 85 -10.10 0.48 -5.61
N ILE A 86 -9.24 -0.53 -5.39
CA ILE A 86 -8.02 -0.73 -6.20
C ILE A 86 -8.36 -0.91 -7.66
N GLN A 87 -7.59 -0.27 -8.53
CA GLN A 87 -7.71 -0.47 -9.97
C GLN A 87 -7.28 -1.90 -10.33
N ILE A 88 -8.12 -2.61 -11.07
CA ILE A 88 -7.85 -4.00 -11.43
C ILE A 88 -6.55 -4.13 -12.23
N VAL A 89 -6.21 -3.12 -13.04
CA VAL A 89 -4.92 -3.05 -13.74
C VAL A 89 -3.72 -3.02 -12.78
N SER A 90 -3.83 -2.44 -11.58
CA SER A 90 -2.74 -2.46 -10.59
C SER A 90 -2.36 -3.89 -10.17
N LEU A 91 -3.28 -4.86 -10.29
CA LEU A 91 -2.99 -6.27 -10.00
C LEU A 91 -1.99 -6.87 -11.01
N ALA A 92 -1.86 -6.31 -12.21
CA ALA A 92 -0.85 -6.74 -13.18
C ALA A 92 0.57 -6.56 -12.62
N ALA A 93 0.80 -5.57 -11.73
CA ALA A 93 2.09 -5.33 -11.12
C ALA A 93 2.58 -6.52 -10.25
N LEU A 94 1.67 -7.32 -9.68
CA LEU A 94 2.00 -8.52 -8.90
C LEU A 94 2.72 -9.59 -9.74
N PHE A 95 2.53 -9.55 -11.06
CA PHE A 95 3.10 -10.49 -12.01
C PHE A 95 4.09 -9.78 -12.92
N SER A 96 4.89 -8.87 -12.36
CA SER A 96 5.83 -8.06 -13.13
C SER A 96 7.14 -7.87 -12.38
N THR A 97 8.08 -7.12 -12.97
CA THR A 97 9.26 -6.60 -12.29
C THR A 97 9.07 -5.16 -11.79
N GLU A 98 7.86 -4.62 -11.93
CA GLU A 98 7.51 -3.28 -11.46
C GLU A 98 7.33 -3.29 -9.94
N TYR A 99 7.47 -2.12 -9.33
CA TYR A 99 7.28 -1.97 -7.89
C TYR A 99 5.80 -1.97 -7.54
N LEU A 100 5.46 -2.56 -6.39
CA LEU A 100 4.09 -2.53 -5.90
C LEU A 100 3.76 -1.15 -5.35
N GLY A 101 2.67 -0.55 -5.85
CA GLY A 101 2.11 0.67 -5.29
C GLY A 101 1.55 0.45 -3.88
N SER A 102 1.36 1.54 -3.15
CA SER A 102 0.74 1.51 -1.81
C SER A 102 -0.68 0.93 -1.84
N ASP A 103 -1.42 1.16 -2.93
CA ASP A 103 -2.76 0.60 -3.17
C ASP A 103 -2.76 -0.94 -3.11
N ILE A 104 -1.80 -1.59 -3.77
CA ILE A 104 -1.64 -3.04 -3.76
C ILE A 104 -1.17 -3.54 -2.40
N VAL A 105 -0.20 -2.85 -1.77
CA VAL A 105 0.28 -3.23 -0.43
C VAL A 105 -0.85 -3.15 0.59
N ASP A 106 -1.64 -2.09 0.58
CA ASP A 106 -2.78 -1.91 1.46
C ASP A 106 -3.88 -2.95 1.20
N ALA A 107 -4.09 -3.35 -0.06
CA ALA A 107 -4.95 -4.48 -0.43
C ALA A 107 -4.56 -5.77 0.29
N LEU A 108 -3.27 -6.09 0.22
CA LEU A 108 -2.71 -7.31 0.77
C LEU A 108 -2.81 -7.28 2.30
N ILE A 109 -2.55 -6.12 2.91
CA ILE A 109 -2.74 -5.92 4.36
C ILE A 109 -4.21 -6.11 4.75
N ALA A 110 -5.15 -5.55 3.99
CA ALA A 110 -6.58 -5.73 4.25
C ALA A 110 -7.02 -7.20 4.11
N LEU A 111 -6.53 -7.90 3.09
CA LEU A 111 -6.78 -9.33 2.89
C LEU A 111 -6.21 -10.17 4.04
N LEU A 112 -4.99 -9.87 4.47
CA LEU A 112 -4.36 -10.53 5.63
C LEU A 112 -5.15 -10.25 6.91
N SER A 113 -5.59 -9.01 7.11
CA SER A 113 -6.41 -8.64 8.27
C SER A 113 -7.72 -9.44 8.30
N PHE A 114 -8.39 -9.55 7.16
CA PHE A 114 -9.60 -10.36 7.02
C PHE A 114 -9.34 -11.84 7.33
N ARG A 115 -8.24 -12.41 6.84
CA ARG A 115 -7.87 -13.81 7.14
C ARG A 115 -7.55 -14.03 8.61
N LEU A 116 -6.86 -13.09 9.26
CA LEU A 116 -6.58 -13.15 10.69
C LEU A 116 -7.87 -13.10 11.52
N GLN A 117 -8.88 -12.32 11.10
CA GLN A 117 -10.18 -12.27 11.76
C GLN A 117 -10.97 -13.59 11.65
N LEU A 118 -10.79 -14.33 10.55
CA LEU A 118 -11.41 -15.64 10.35
C LEU A 118 -10.62 -16.80 10.96
N SER A 119 -9.39 -16.55 11.41
CA SER A 119 -8.52 -17.59 11.97
C SER A 119 -8.98 -18.00 13.36
N GLU A 120 -8.96 -19.31 13.62
CA GLU A 120 -9.22 -19.87 14.96
C GLU A 120 -8.01 -19.75 15.89
N ASP A 121 -6.82 -19.36 15.38
CA ASP A 121 -5.63 -19.16 16.22
C ASP A 121 -5.83 -17.96 17.16
N PRO A 122 -5.80 -18.16 18.50
CA PRO A 122 -5.93 -17.10 19.47
C PRO A 122 -4.95 -15.92 19.25
N LYS A 123 -3.77 -16.17 18.68
CA LYS A 123 -2.77 -15.12 18.38
C LYS A 123 -3.24 -14.17 17.28
N SER A 124 -4.15 -14.61 16.42
CA SER A 124 -4.66 -13.78 15.32
C SER A 124 -5.51 -12.63 15.85
N GLY A 125 -6.32 -12.86 16.89
CA GLY A 125 -7.10 -11.82 17.57
C GLY A 125 -6.23 -10.77 18.29
N ASN A 126 -4.99 -11.15 18.63
CA ASN A 126 -4.04 -10.30 19.34
C ASN A 126 -3.20 -9.40 18.41
N THR A 127 -3.47 -9.44 17.10
CA THR A 127 -2.62 -8.81 16.09
C THR A 127 -3.33 -7.66 15.39
N LEU A 128 -2.71 -6.48 15.42
CA LEU A 128 -3.11 -5.31 14.63
C LEU A 128 -2.27 -5.24 13.36
N LEU A 129 -2.93 -5.00 12.23
CA LEU A 129 -2.28 -4.65 10.98
C LEU A 129 -2.55 -3.19 10.64
N ALA A 130 -1.49 -2.45 10.32
CA ALA A 130 -1.59 -1.07 9.85
C ALA A 130 -1.23 -0.98 8.37
N ASP A 131 -2.04 -0.20 7.65
CA ASP A 131 -1.80 0.17 6.26
C ASP A 131 -0.56 1.09 6.12
N THR A 132 -0.18 1.36 4.89
CA THR A 132 0.96 2.23 4.56
C THR A 132 0.77 3.66 5.06
N THR A 133 -0.48 4.11 5.23
CA THR A 133 -0.82 5.44 5.79
C THR A 133 -0.27 5.60 7.21
N PHE A 134 -0.29 4.56 8.04
CA PHE A 134 0.24 4.65 9.40
C PHE A 134 1.71 5.08 9.41
N ALA A 135 2.54 4.40 8.62
CA ALA A 135 3.96 4.69 8.54
C ALA A 135 4.21 6.11 7.99
N ALA A 136 3.48 6.50 6.94
CA ALA A 136 3.56 7.85 6.37
C ALA A 136 3.22 8.93 7.42
N VAL A 137 2.14 8.75 8.19
CA VAL A 137 1.76 9.70 9.23
C VAL A 137 2.79 9.75 10.37
N VAL A 138 3.34 8.61 10.79
CA VAL A 138 4.42 8.58 11.80
C VAL A 138 5.65 9.37 11.32
N GLN A 139 6.03 9.26 10.04
CA GLN A 139 7.16 10.04 9.49
C GLN A 139 6.89 11.54 9.55
N THR A 140 5.63 11.98 9.43
CA THR A 140 5.26 13.41 9.55
C THR A 140 5.28 13.92 10.99
N LEU A 141 5.41 13.07 12.01
CA LEU A 141 5.50 13.51 13.41
C LEU A 141 6.84 14.17 13.78
N LEU A 142 7.85 14.12 12.89
CA LEU A 142 9.21 14.58 13.15
C LEU A 142 9.64 15.92 12.52
N PRO A 143 8.85 17.02 12.52
CA PRO A 143 9.49 18.32 12.49
C PRO A 143 10.04 18.61 13.90
N ILE A 144 11.17 17.98 14.26
CA ILE A 144 12.02 18.48 15.34
C ILE A 144 12.72 19.70 14.75
N VAL A 145 12.22 20.89 15.06
CA VAL A 145 12.90 22.16 14.80
C VAL A 145 13.58 22.56 16.12
N ASP A 146 14.90 22.71 16.08
CA ASP A 146 15.72 23.25 17.19
C ASP A 146 15.61 22.52 18.54
N GLY A 147 15.51 21.19 18.54
CA GLY A 147 15.55 20.39 19.76
C GLY A 147 14.30 20.51 20.64
N VAL A 148 13.27 21.21 20.17
CA VAL A 148 11.95 21.26 20.79
C VAL A 148 11.03 20.33 20.00
N ALA A 149 10.37 19.40 20.69
CA ALA A 149 9.23 18.69 20.12
C ALA A 149 8.11 19.71 19.88
N THR A 150 8.10 20.34 18.69
CA THR A 150 7.20 21.46 18.38
C THR A 150 5.72 21.05 18.26
N GLY A 151 5.43 19.77 18.28
CA GLY A 151 4.08 19.27 18.50
C GLY A 151 4.05 18.37 19.73
N GLN A 152 3.39 18.81 20.81
CA GLN A 152 2.47 17.87 21.45
C GLN A 152 1.64 17.25 20.33
N ILE A 153 1.30 15.96 20.39
CA ILE A 153 0.28 15.38 19.50
C ILE A 153 -1.00 16.17 19.78
N THR A 154 -1.17 17.29 19.08
CA THR A 154 -2.32 18.16 19.28
C THR A 154 -3.53 17.41 18.74
N SER A 155 -4.72 17.78 19.18
CA SER A 155 -5.92 17.03 18.87
C SER A 155 -6.43 17.20 17.43
N SER A 156 -5.70 17.92 16.55
CA SER A 156 -6.33 18.62 15.43
C SER A 156 -6.21 17.97 14.04
N THR A 157 -5.09 17.31 13.69
CA THR A 157 -4.92 16.80 12.32
C THR A 157 -5.59 15.43 12.12
N SER A 158 -6.01 15.14 10.88
CA SER A 158 -6.54 13.83 10.49
C SER A 158 -5.54 12.70 10.75
N GLY A 159 -4.26 12.92 10.46
CA GLY A 159 -3.18 11.97 10.78
C GLY A 159 -3.03 11.71 12.28
N GLN A 160 -3.07 12.74 13.13
CA GLN A 160 -3.00 12.55 14.58
C GLN A 160 -4.23 11.82 15.14
N LYS A 161 -5.42 12.05 14.55
CA LYS A 161 -6.63 11.25 14.86
C LYS A 161 -6.43 9.78 14.46
N TYR A 162 -5.82 9.55 13.29
CA TYR A 162 -5.50 8.21 12.80
C TYR A 162 -4.54 7.46 13.74
N LEU A 163 -3.44 8.08 14.17
CA LEU A 163 -2.50 7.47 15.11
C LEU A 163 -3.09 7.24 16.50
N ARG A 164 -3.99 8.13 16.96
CA ARG A 164 -4.74 7.95 18.22
C ARG A 164 -5.63 6.72 18.19
N LYS A 165 -6.24 6.41 17.04
CA LYS A 165 -7.04 5.21 16.85
C LYS A 165 -6.21 3.95 17.15
N TYR A 166 -5.04 3.83 16.54
CA TYR A 166 -4.11 2.72 16.81
C TYR A 166 -3.56 2.72 18.24
N GLY A 167 -3.30 3.90 18.82
CA GLY A 167 -2.88 4.01 20.21
C GLY A 167 -3.94 3.47 21.17
N ALA A 168 -5.20 3.86 20.98
CA ALA A 168 -6.32 3.34 21.74
C ALA A 168 -6.52 1.84 21.53
N TRP A 169 -6.44 1.34 20.29
CA TRP A 169 -6.48 -0.09 19.99
C TRP A 169 -5.35 -0.86 20.68
N SER A 170 -4.12 -0.33 20.69
CA SER A 170 -2.99 -0.97 21.39
C SER A 170 -3.16 -1.05 22.91
N GLN A 171 -4.07 -0.27 23.49
CA GLN A 171 -4.40 -0.31 24.92
C GLN A 171 -5.61 -1.19 25.23
N GLN A 172 -6.38 -1.61 24.21
CA GLN A 172 -7.48 -2.55 24.41
C GLN A 172 -6.91 -3.92 24.77
N GLN A 173 -7.56 -4.61 25.72
CA GLN A 173 -7.12 -5.94 26.14
C GLN A 173 -7.13 -6.90 24.95
N GLY A 174 -6.03 -7.65 24.80
CA GLY A 174 -5.86 -8.66 23.76
C GLY A 174 -4.86 -8.27 22.69
N HIS A 175 -4.69 -7.00 22.33
CA HIS A 175 -3.74 -6.64 21.27
C HIS A 175 -2.29 -6.59 21.78
N GLN A 176 -1.46 -7.53 21.31
CA GLN A 176 -0.06 -7.70 21.71
C GLN A 176 0.91 -7.24 20.61
N HIS A 177 0.48 -7.32 19.34
CA HIS A 177 1.33 -7.05 18.21
C HIS A 177 0.73 -6.00 17.28
N LEU A 178 1.58 -5.13 16.74
CA LEU A 178 1.26 -4.25 15.62
C LEU A 178 2.27 -4.47 14.50
N HIS A 179 1.79 -4.93 13.35
CA HIS A 179 2.59 -5.02 12.13
C HIS A 179 2.22 -3.89 11.17
N LEU A 180 3.25 -3.33 10.54
CA LEU A 180 3.10 -2.25 9.58
C LEU A 180 4.16 -2.37 8.48
N VAL A 181 3.85 -1.77 7.33
CA VAL A 181 4.75 -1.71 6.17
C VAL A 181 5.26 -0.28 6.00
N LEU A 182 6.56 -0.14 5.76
CA LEU A 182 7.24 1.14 5.58
C LEU A 182 7.71 1.28 4.14
N HIS A 183 7.43 2.43 3.53
CA HIS A 183 8.06 2.80 2.28
C HIS A 183 9.48 3.31 2.53
N ARG A 184 10.44 2.75 1.81
CA ARG A 184 11.86 3.14 1.77
C ARG A 184 12.16 3.63 0.35
N PRO A 185 12.22 4.96 0.15
CA PRO A 185 12.48 5.53 -1.16
C PRO A 185 13.80 5.03 -1.79
N PRO A 186 13.89 4.95 -3.13
CA PRO A 186 12.83 5.35 -4.06
C PRO A 186 11.69 4.35 -4.18
N ASN A 187 11.92 3.04 -4.06
CA ASN A 187 10.93 2.02 -4.37
C ASN A 187 11.14 0.70 -3.60
N HIS A 188 11.19 0.74 -2.27
CA HIS A 188 11.41 -0.44 -1.45
C HIS A 188 10.41 -0.50 -0.31
N TRP A 189 9.94 -1.70 0.02
CA TRP A 189 9.01 -1.93 1.13
C TRP A 189 9.69 -2.74 2.21
N THR A 190 9.56 -2.29 3.45
CA THR A 190 10.11 -2.98 4.62
C THR A 190 9.04 -3.22 5.66
N ALA A 191 9.22 -4.23 6.49
CA ALA A 191 8.26 -4.60 7.52
C ALA A 191 8.76 -4.13 8.89
N CYS A 192 7.82 -3.71 9.74
CA CYS A 192 8.08 -3.46 11.14
C CYS A 192 7.03 -4.16 11.99
N SER A 193 7.49 -4.72 13.10
CA SER A 193 6.64 -5.36 14.10
C SER A 193 6.91 -4.73 15.46
N VAL A 194 5.85 -4.28 16.11
CA VAL A 194 5.88 -3.80 17.49
C VAL A 194 5.25 -4.87 18.37
N ASP A 195 6.01 -5.32 19.35
CA ASP A 195 5.54 -6.14 20.45
C ASP A 195 5.26 -5.21 21.64
N PHE A 196 3.98 -5.03 21.96
CA PHE A 196 3.57 -4.12 23.02
C PHE A 196 3.98 -4.64 24.40
N ASP A 197 3.88 -5.96 24.62
CA ASP A 197 4.18 -6.61 25.90
C ASP A 197 5.68 -6.69 26.16
N ALA A 198 6.46 -7.12 25.16
CA ALA A 198 7.92 -7.18 25.26
C ALA A 198 8.59 -5.81 25.08
N HIS A 199 7.80 -4.76 24.82
CA HIS A 199 8.29 -3.40 24.56
C HIS A 199 9.35 -3.34 23.45
N ARG A 200 9.22 -4.20 22.45
CA ARG A 200 10.22 -4.43 21.40
C ARG A 200 9.73 -3.99 20.04
N ILE A 201 10.63 -3.42 19.23
CA ILE A 201 10.38 -3.11 17.82
C ILE A 201 11.35 -3.90 16.96
N ARG A 202 10.83 -4.74 16.06
CA ARG A 202 11.60 -5.52 15.08
C ARG A 202 11.49 -4.90 13.70
N TYR A 203 12.57 -4.98 12.93
CA TYR A 203 12.67 -4.45 11.57
C TYR A 203 13.06 -5.58 10.60
N GLY A 204 12.30 -5.73 9.52
CA GLY A 204 12.56 -6.70 8.46
C GLY A 204 12.82 -6.00 7.13
N ASP A 205 13.97 -6.28 6.52
CA ASP A 205 14.39 -5.69 5.25
C ASP A 205 15.09 -6.74 4.38
N SER A 206 14.49 -7.09 3.24
CA SER A 206 15.03 -8.07 2.31
C SER A 206 16.33 -7.63 1.63
N LEU A 207 16.59 -6.32 1.56
CA LEU A 207 17.82 -5.74 1.03
C LEU A 207 18.87 -5.49 2.12
N LYS A 208 18.57 -5.83 3.38
CA LYS A 208 19.46 -5.67 4.53
C LYS A 208 19.94 -4.23 4.72
N TRP A 209 19.13 -3.24 4.33
CA TRP A 209 19.48 -1.86 4.62
C TRP A 209 19.33 -1.57 6.11
N THR A 210 20.06 -0.56 6.57
CA THR A 210 19.90 -0.07 7.94
C THR A 210 18.52 0.53 8.12
N ARG A 211 17.94 0.33 9.30
CA ARG A 211 16.63 0.88 9.63
C ARG A 211 16.62 2.41 9.56
N PRO A 212 15.53 3.06 9.08
CA PRO A 212 15.38 4.51 9.13
C PRO A 212 15.39 5.01 10.58
N LYS A 213 16.47 5.66 11.02
CA LYS A 213 16.58 6.14 12.40
C LYS A 213 15.42 7.08 12.76
N GLU A 214 15.11 8.01 11.87
CA GLU A 214 14.06 9.02 12.05
C GLU A 214 12.71 8.34 12.29
N PHE A 215 12.32 7.39 11.45
CA PHE A 215 11.06 6.66 11.66
C PHE A 215 11.02 5.95 13.03
N PHE A 216 12.11 5.29 13.42
CA PHE A 216 12.17 4.54 14.67
C PHE A 216 12.17 5.45 15.91
N ASP A 217 12.78 6.63 15.81
CA ASP A 217 12.68 7.66 16.84
C ASP A 217 11.22 8.17 16.95
N ALA A 218 10.56 8.42 15.82
CA ALA A 218 9.17 8.88 15.76
C ALA A 218 8.18 7.86 16.35
N ILE A 219 8.26 6.60 15.93
CA ILE A 219 7.39 5.54 16.44
C ILE A 219 7.67 5.29 17.93
N GLY A 220 8.93 5.41 18.38
CA GLY A 220 9.29 5.34 19.80
C GLY A 220 8.62 6.43 20.63
N LEU A 221 8.60 7.68 20.13
CA LEU A 221 7.87 8.78 20.76
C LEU A 221 6.36 8.54 20.80
N TRP A 222 5.78 8.08 19.68
CA TRP A 222 4.36 7.71 19.64
C TRP A 222 4.05 6.61 20.66
N LEU A 223 4.85 5.56 20.74
CA LEU A 223 4.66 4.46 21.69
C LEU A 223 4.74 4.92 23.15
N LYS A 224 5.71 5.78 23.50
CA LYS A 224 5.83 6.37 24.84
C LYS A 224 4.59 7.15 25.27
N SER A 225 3.83 7.72 24.32
CA SER A 225 2.60 8.46 24.62
C SER A 225 1.41 7.57 25.02
N TYR A 226 1.46 6.27 24.71
CA TYR A 226 0.39 5.31 25.05
C TYR A 226 0.85 4.23 26.05
N HIS A 227 2.16 4.03 26.21
CA HIS A 227 2.73 2.97 27.02
C HIS A 227 3.83 3.56 27.91
N SER A 228 3.62 3.51 29.22
CA SER A 228 4.41 4.22 30.24
C SER A 228 5.84 3.66 30.46
N ALA A 229 6.24 2.61 29.74
CA ALA A 229 7.51 1.92 29.95
C ALA A 229 8.61 2.41 29.00
N GLU A 230 9.83 2.53 29.52
CA GLU A 230 11.04 2.71 28.70
C GLU A 230 11.24 1.45 27.83
N ARG A 231 11.45 1.64 26.52
CA ARG A 231 11.49 0.56 25.54
C ARG A 231 12.89 0.31 25.02
N THR A 232 13.28 -0.96 24.91
CA THR A 232 14.51 -1.39 24.27
C THR A 232 14.28 -1.60 22.78
N VAL A 233 15.04 -0.89 21.95
CA VAL A 233 14.99 -1.09 20.50
C VAL A 233 16.05 -2.10 20.11
N ASP A 234 15.66 -3.38 20.09
CA ASP A 234 16.58 -4.45 19.74
C ASP A 234 16.98 -4.37 18.27
N ASN A 235 18.29 -4.30 18.01
CA ASN A 235 18.89 -4.53 16.69
C ASN A 235 19.13 -6.02 16.47
N GLU A 236 18.17 -6.88 16.81
CA GLU A 236 18.22 -8.23 16.29
C GLU A 236 17.94 -8.15 14.79
N GLU A 237 19.01 -7.99 14.00
CA GLU A 237 18.99 -8.41 12.61
C GLU A 237 18.47 -9.85 12.63
N CYS A 238 17.28 -10.09 12.08
CA CYS A 238 16.85 -11.44 11.75
C CYS A 238 17.85 -11.99 10.74
N LYS A 239 18.93 -12.58 11.25
CA LYS A 239 19.90 -13.32 10.46
C LYS A 239 19.20 -14.58 9.95
N GLY A 240 18.61 -14.45 8.77
CA GLY A 240 18.56 -15.44 7.69
C GLY A 240 17.86 -16.79 7.89
N ASP A 241 17.72 -17.33 9.09
CA ASP A 241 17.45 -18.78 9.22
C ASP A 241 15.94 -19.12 9.34
N ALA A 242 15.05 -18.12 9.37
CA ALA A 242 13.62 -18.33 9.63
C ALA A 242 12.72 -18.43 8.37
N TYR A 243 13.25 -18.20 7.17
CA TYR A 243 12.42 -18.18 5.94
C TYR A 243 12.09 -19.56 5.37
N GLU A 244 12.66 -20.66 5.87
CA GLU A 244 12.34 -22.03 5.40
C GLU A 244 11.12 -22.67 6.09
N SER A 245 10.39 -21.97 6.97
CA SER A 245 9.31 -22.61 7.77
C SER A 245 7.91 -21.98 7.62
N LEU A 246 7.71 -21.03 6.71
CA LEU A 246 6.42 -20.33 6.55
C LEU A 246 5.89 -20.24 5.12
N LEU A 247 6.36 -21.11 4.22
CA LEU A 247 5.69 -21.39 2.93
C LEU A 247 5.53 -22.90 2.76
#